data_AF-A0A2V2PVL2-F1
#
_entry.id   AF-A0A2V2PVL2-F1
#
_cell.length_a   1.000
_cell.length_b   1.000
_cell.length_c   1.000
_cell.angle_alpha   90.00
_cell.angle_beta   90.00
_cell.angle_gamma   90.00
#
_symmetry.space_group_name_H-M   'P 1'
#
loop_
_entity.id
_entity.type
_entity.pdbx_description
1 polymer ?
#
loop_
_entity_poly.entity_id
_entity_poly.type
_entity_poly.pdbx_seq_one_letter_code
_entity_poly.pdbx_strand_id
1 'polypeptide(L)'
;MLRIHVSRLDLSRVRMATRPDALWETILSFHRLRDRRASTVFGKWRTETRARLNGEAQLLAAVVPPRGYFPDFLTPSQEGAEPFGLDVGMEALRDTPVDRIRRELDLMAAGRRRQRNGRAGGGCDA
;
A
#
# COMPACT_ATOMS: atom_id res chain seq x y z
N MET A 1 -9.80 -4.71 18.90
CA MET A 1 -9.82 -5.89 18.00
C MET A 1 -10.82 -5.60 16.89
N LEU A 2 -10.40 -5.61 15.62
CA LEU A 2 -11.31 -5.42 14.48
C LEU A 2 -12.06 -6.74 14.23
N ARG A 3 -13.39 -6.70 14.16
CA ARG A 3 -14.24 -7.84 13.81
C ARG A 3 -14.99 -7.49 12.52
N ILE A 4 -14.80 -8.29 11.49
CA ILE A 4 -15.51 -8.14 10.21
C ILE A 4 -16.55 -9.26 10.14
N HIS A 5 -17.82 -8.88 9.95
CA HIS A 5 -18.93 -9.82 9.80
C HIS A 5 -19.24 -9.98 8.31
N VAL A 6 -19.20 -11.22 7.82
CA VAL A 6 -19.48 -11.55 6.42
C VAL A 6 -20.63 -12.55 6.40
N SER A 7 -21.76 -12.18 5.80
CA SER A 7 -22.91 -13.05 5.68
C SER A 7 -22.73 -14.08 4.56
N ARG A 8 -23.64 -15.06 4.49
CA ARG A 8 -23.69 -16.00 3.34
C ARG A 8 -23.91 -15.26 2.01
N LEU A 9 -24.72 -14.20 2.01
CA LEU A 9 -24.96 -13.41 0.81
C LEU A 9 -23.69 -12.67 0.39
N ASP A 10 -22.93 -12.12 1.33
CA ASP A 10 -21.66 -11.44 1.02
C ASP A 10 -20.64 -12.41 0.42
N LEU A 11 -20.51 -13.62 0.98
CA LEU A 11 -19.64 -14.66 0.44
C LEU A 11 -20.05 -15.08 -0.98
N SER A 12 -21.35 -15.16 -1.26
CA SER A 12 -21.84 -15.50 -2.61
C SER A 12 -21.49 -14.44 -3.67
N ARG A 13 -21.15 -13.22 -3.26
CA ARG A 13 -20.72 -12.11 -4.13
C ARG A 13 -19.20 -12.04 -4.32
N VAL A 14 -18.42 -12.81 -3.55
CA VAL A 14 -16.97 -12.87 -3.72
C VAL A 14 -16.66 -13.53 -5.07
N ARG A 15 -15.82 -12.86 -5.86
CA ARG A 15 -15.33 -13.35 -7.15
C ARG A 15 -13.80 -13.29 -7.13
N MET A 16 -13.18 -14.26 -7.79
CA MET A 16 -11.75 -14.18 -8.08
C MET A 16 -11.56 -13.20 -9.21
N ALA A 17 -10.66 -12.25 -9.01
CA ALA A 17 -10.18 -11.38 -10.07
C ALA A 17 -9.56 -12.21 -11.20
N THR A 18 -9.81 -11.84 -12.46
CA THR A 18 -9.26 -12.56 -13.61
C THR A 18 -7.75 -12.37 -13.76
N ARG A 19 -7.20 -11.31 -13.16
CA ARG A 19 -5.79 -10.96 -13.15
C ARG A 19 -5.43 -10.10 -11.94
N PRO A 20 -4.14 -9.96 -11.59
CA PRO A 20 -3.72 -9.01 -10.57
C PRO A 20 -4.01 -7.56 -10.98
N ASP A 21 -4.26 -6.71 -9.99
CA ASP A 21 -4.29 -5.26 -10.17
C ASP A 21 -2.84 -4.73 -10.17
N ALA A 22 -2.45 -4.03 -11.22
CA ALA A 22 -1.05 -3.63 -11.42
C ALA A 22 -0.53 -2.69 -10.33
N LEU A 23 -1.37 -1.76 -9.84
CA LEU A 23 -0.96 -0.79 -8.85
C LEU A 23 -0.94 -1.40 -7.44
N TRP A 24 -1.91 -2.26 -7.11
CA TRP A 24 -1.83 -3.05 -5.87
C TRP A 24 -0.58 -3.92 -5.82
N GLU A 25 -0.29 -4.68 -6.88
CA GLU A 25 0.92 -5.52 -6.93
C GLU A 25 2.20 -4.70 -6.80
N THR A 26 2.24 -3.48 -7.36
CA THR A 26 3.37 -2.56 -7.23
C THR A 26 3.59 -2.16 -5.76
N ILE A 27 2.52 -1.72 -5.07
CA ILE A 27 2.60 -1.31 -3.67
C ILE A 27 2.94 -2.49 -2.75
N LEU A 28 2.31 -3.64 -2.95
CA LEU A 28 2.57 -4.86 -2.17
C LEU A 28 3.99 -5.38 -2.39
N SER A 29 4.48 -5.38 -3.63
CA SER A 29 5.87 -5.68 -3.96
C SER A 29 6.82 -4.71 -3.27
N PHE A 30 6.52 -3.42 -3.28
CA PHE A 30 7.35 -2.42 -2.61
C PHE A 30 7.41 -2.61 -1.08
N HIS A 31 6.31 -3.03 -0.45
CA HIS A 31 6.33 -3.48 0.95
C HIS A 31 7.23 -4.70 1.14
N ARG A 32 7.13 -5.72 0.27
CA ARG A 32 7.99 -6.91 0.33
C ARG A 32 9.47 -6.61 0.10
N LEU A 33 9.78 -5.60 -0.72
CA LEU A 33 11.14 -5.13 -0.95
C LEU A 33 11.79 -4.56 0.32
N ARG A 34 10.97 -3.99 1.21
CA ARG A 34 11.40 -3.33 2.46
C ARG A 34 11.24 -4.21 3.70
N ASP A 35 10.36 -5.20 3.67
CA ASP A 35 10.27 -6.21 4.71
C ASP A 35 11.47 -7.16 4.62
N ARG A 36 12.25 -7.26 5.70
CA ARG A 36 13.42 -8.15 5.78
C ARG A 36 13.04 -9.60 6.11
N ARG A 37 11.79 -9.85 6.48
CA ARG A 37 11.27 -11.20 6.74
C ARG A 37 11.23 -12.03 5.45
N ALA A 38 11.11 -13.35 5.62
CA ALA A 38 11.06 -14.33 4.53
C ALA A 38 12.23 -14.20 3.53
N SER A 39 13.46 -14.08 4.05
CA SER A 39 14.68 -14.01 3.23
C SER A 39 14.87 -15.21 2.31
N THR A 40 14.43 -16.39 2.72
CA THR A 40 14.51 -17.61 1.89
C THR A 40 13.65 -17.51 0.62
N VAL A 41 12.51 -16.83 0.67
CA VAL A 41 11.58 -16.73 -0.48
C VAL A 41 11.92 -15.53 -1.36
N PHE A 42 12.14 -14.36 -0.76
CA PHE A 42 12.27 -13.09 -1.50
C PHE A 42 13.71 -12.55 -1.54
N GLY A 43 14.69 -13.22 -0.95
CA GLY A 43 16.05 -12.71 -0.81
C GLY A 43 16.72 -12.37 -2.15
N LYS A 44 16.75 -13.33 -3.08
CA LYS A 44 17.33 -13.14 -4.42
C LYS A 44 16.62 -12.02 -5.19
N TRP A 45 15.30 -12.09 -5.27
CA TRP A 45 14.46 -11.07 -5.91
C TRP A 45 14.74 -9.67 -5.35
N ARG A 46 14.80 -9.51 -4.02
CA ARG A 46 15.10 -8.20 -3.41
C ARG A 46 16.46 -7.65 -3.82
N THR A 47 17.50 -8.48 -3.82
CA THR A 47 18.84 -8.05 -4.22
C THR A 47 18.85 -7.58 -5.68
N GLU A 48 18.26 -8.37 -6.57
CA GLU A 48 18.19 -8.04 -8.01
C GLU A 48 17.33 -6.81 -8.28
N THR A 49 16.17 -6.69 -7.64
CA THR A 49 15.27 -5.53 -7.80
C THR A 49 15.91 -4.26 -7.28
N ARG A 50 16.57 -4.29 -6.11
CA ARG A 50 17.25 -3.10 -5.56
C ARG A 50 18.36 -2.58 -6.47
N ALA A 51 19.08 -3.47 -7.14
CA ALA A 51 20.12 -3.09 -8.09
C ALA A 51 19.57 -2.38 -9.35
N ARG A 52 18.28 -2.56 -9.65
CA ARG A 52 17.61 -1.98 -10.84
C ARG A 52 16.83 -0.69 -10.54
N LEU A 53 16.54 -0.41 -9.27
CA LEU A 53 15.80 0.79 -8.89
C LEU A 53 16.73 2.00 -8.82
N ASN A 54 16.26 3.13 -9.35
CA ASN A 54 16.95 4.41 -9.31
C ASN A 54 16.51 5.24 -8.08
N GLY A 55 16.96 6.50 -8.01
CA GLY A 55 16.60 7.42 -6.93
C GLY A 55 15.11 7.73 -6.82
N GLU A 56 14.32 7.55 -7.88
CA GLU A 56 12.87 7.87 -7.90
C GLU A 56 12.08 6.94 -6.96
N ALA A 57 12.58 5.73 -6.70
CA ALA A 57 11.99 4.83 -5.70
C ALA A 57 11.95 5.45 -4.29
N GLN A 58 12.78 6.47 -4.01
CA GLN A 58 12.72 7.21 -2.75
C GLN A 58 11.44 8.06 -2.62
N LEU A 59 10.89 8.55 -3.74
CA LEU A 59 9.60 9.26 -3.73
C LEU A 59 8.48 8.31 -3.31
N LEU A 60 8.46 7.10 -3.87
CA LEU A 60 7.51 6.06 -3.45
C LEU A 60 7.71 5.67 -1.98
N ALA A 61 8.97 5.60 -1.51
CA ALA A 61 9.28 5.36 -0.09
C ALA A 61 8.72 6.44 0.84
N ALA A 62 8.63 7.69 0.36
CA ALA A 62 8.11 8.81 1.13
C ALA A 62 6.60 8.71 1.33
N VAL A 63 5.85 8.16 0.37
CA VAL A 63 4.38 8.04 0.42
C VAL A 63 3.87 6.65 0.80
N VAL A 64 4.70 5.61 0.75
CA VAL A 64 4.36 4.25 1.20
C VAL A 64 5.17 3.91 2.45
N PRO A 65 4.68 4.12 3.68
CA PRO A 65 5.43 3.75 4.88
C PRO A 65 5.50 2.22 5.05
N PRO A 66 6.52 1.64 5.73
CA PRO A 66 6.58 0.20 5.98
C PRO A 66 5.41 -0.35 6.82
N ARG A 67 4.76 0.52 7.60
CA ARG A 67 3.62 0.20 8.48
C ARG A 67 2.68 1.39 8.58
N GLY A 68 1.40 1.11 8.74
CA GLY A 68 0.33 2.11 8.82
C GLY A 68 -0.26 2.45 7.46
N TYR A 69 -1.09 3.48 7.45
CA TYR A 69 -1.78 3.95 6.25
C TYR A 69 -0.82 4.43 5.17
N PHE A 70 -1.06 4.03 3.93
CA PHE A 70 -0.54 4.65 2.70
C PHE A 70 -1.73 5.21 1.91
N PRO A 71 -1.55 6.25 1.09
CA PRO A 71 -2.67 6.88 0.37
C PRO A 71 -3.37 5.92 -0.61
N ASP A 72 -4.69 5.89 -0.57
CA ASP A 72 -5.53 5.01 -1.39
C ASP A 72 -5.51 5.42 -2.87
N PHE A 73 -5.18 6.68 -3.18
CA PHE A 73 -4.99 7.11 -4.57
C PHE A 73 -3.87 6.35 -5.30
N LEU A 74 -2.93 5.71 -4.58
CA LEU A 74 -1.89 4.87 -5.17
C LEU A 74 -2.42 3.51 -5.64
N THR A 75 -3.63 3.13 -5.24
CA THR A 75 -4.29 1.87 -5.59
C THR A 75 -5.75 2.14 -5.96
N PRO A 76 -5.98 2.92 -7.04
CA PRO A 76 -7.33 3.27 -7.47
C PRO A 76 -8.09 1.99 -7.83
N SER A 77 -9.34 1.92 -7.40
CA SER A 77 -10.25 0.82 -7.73
C SER A 77 -11.62 1.40 -8.10
N GLN A 78 -12.33 0.68 -8.96
CA GLN A 78 -13.71 0.99 -9.31
C GLN A 78 -14.59 -0.17 -8.89
N GLU A 79 -15.67 0.13 -8.16
CA GLU A 79 -16.61 -0.89 -7.71
C GLU A 79 -17.23 -1.63 -8.90
N GLY A 80 -17.22 -2.96 -8.85
CA GLY A 80 -17.76 -3.81 -9.90
C GLY A 80 -16.95 -3.85 -11.20
N ALA A 81 -15.76 -3.24 -11.25
CA ALA A 81 -14.86 -3.32 -12.40
C ALA A 81 -13.80 -4.41 -12.22
N GLU A 82 -13.29 -4.91 -13.35
CA GLU A 82 -12.06 -5.71 -13.33
C GLU A 82 -10.89 -4.89 -12.76
N PRO A 83 -9.92 -5.55 -12.11
CA PRO A 83 -8.67 -4.94 -11.65
C PRO A 83 -8.05 -4.03 -12.70
N PHE A 84 -7.31 -2.98 -12.33
CA PHE A 84 -6.68 -2.13 -13.33
C PHE A 84 -5.39 -2.75 -13.87
N GLY A 85 -5.21 -2.66 -15.18
CA GLY A 85 -3.91 -2.85 -15.81
C GLY A 85 -3.02 -1.64 -15.54
N LEU A 86 -1.75 -1.71 -15.95
CA LEU A 86 -0.81 -0.61 -15.68
C LEU A 86 -1.28 0.71 -16.32
N ASP A 87 -1.68 0.70 -17.59
CA ASP A 87 -2.05 1.93 -18.31
C ASP A 87 -3.26 2.63 -17.70
N VAL A 88 -4.35 1.87 -17.49
CA VAL A 88 -5.58 2.36 -16.84
C VAL A 88 -5.32 2.83 -15.41
N GLY A 89 -4.52 2.08 -14.66
CA GLY A 89 -4.15 2.46 -13.29
C GLY A 89 -3.37 3.77 -13.26
N MET A 90 -2.43 3.95 -14.19
CA MET A 90 -1.64 5.18 -14.30
C MET A 90 -2.49 6.38 -14.75
N GLU A 91 -3.47 6.18 -15.62
CA GLU A 91 -4.44 7.21 -15.98
C GLU A 91 -5.29 7.62 -14.77
N ALA A 92 -5.88 6.65 -14.05
CA ALA A 92 -6.63 6.91 -12.83
C ALA A 92 -5.78 7.62 -11.75
N LEU A 93 -4.49 7.29 -11.66
CA LEU A 93 -3.55 7.97 -10.77
C LEU A 93 -3.34 9.44 -11.19
N ARG A 94 -3.17 9.71 -12.49
CA ARG A 94 -3.03 11.08 -13.02
C ARG A 94 -4.30 11.91 -12.83
N ASP A 95 -5.46 11.28 -12.94
CA ASP A 95 -6.77 11.91 -12.78
C ASP A 95 -7.15 12.12 -11.31
N THR A 96 -6.30 11.73 -10.35
CA THR A 96 -6.58 11.93 -8.93
C THR A 96 -6.69 13.42 -8.62
N PRO A 97 -7.85 13.90 -8.12
CA PRO A 97 -8.04 15.30 -7.78
C PRO A 97 -7.03 15.77 -6.72
N VAL A 98 -6.50 16.98 -6.89
CA VAL A 98 -5.43 17.53 -6.02
C VAL A 98 -5.90 17.63 -4.55
N ASP A 99 -7.16 17.92 -4.31
CA ASP A 99 -7.77 17.94 -2.97
C ASP A 99 -7.77 16.55 -2.32
N ARG A 100 -8.00 15.48 -3.10
CA ARG A 100 -7.88 14.09 -2.64
C ARG A 100 -6.44 13.75 -2.28
N ILE A 101 -5.47 14.10 -3.14
CA ILE A 101 -4.05 13.89 -2.85
C ILE A 101 -3.66 14.55 -1.53
N ARG A 102 -4.01 15.83 -1.33
CA ARG A 102 -3.70 16.57 -0.09
C ARG A 102 -4.31 15.90 1.13
N ARG A 103 -5.60 15.60 1.10
CA ARG A 103 -6.32 14.96 2.21
C ARG A 103 -5.70 13.63 2.63
N GLU A 104 -5.37 12.77 1.68
CA GLU A 104 -4.80 11.45 2.00
C GLU A 104 -3.35 11.53 2.49
N LEU A 105 -2.56 12.49 1.98
CA LEU A 105 -1.23 12.78 2.51
C LEU A 105 -1.28 13.34 3.94
N ASP A 106 -2.24 14.21 4.25
CA ASP A 106 -2.46 14.73 5.61
C ASP A 106 -2.86 13.61 6.59
N LEU A 107 -3.74 12.69 6.15
CA LEU A 107 -4.12 11.51 6.92
C LEU A 107 -2.90 10.63 7.22
N MET A 108 -2.06 10.36 6.22
CA MET A 108 -0.81 9.62 6.40
C MET A 108 0.12 10.34 7.40
N ALA A 109 0.30 11.66 7.26
CA ALA A 109 1.15 12.44 8.15
C ALA A 109 0.66 12.42 9.60
N ALA A 110 -0.66 12.53 9.81
CA ALA A 110 -1.28 12.40 11.13
C ALA A 110 -1.05 11.00 11.74
N GLY A 111 -1.18 9.94 10.93
CA GLY A 111 -0.88 8.57 11.33
C GLY A 111 0.57 8.38 11.77
N ARG A 112 1.54 8.94 11.03
CA ARG A 112 2.97 8.90 11.38
C ARG A 112 3.26 9.62 12.70
N ARG A 113 2.67 10.80 12.92
CA ARG A 113 2.81 11.54 14.19
C ARG A 113 2.32 10.71 15.38
N ARG A 114 1.15 10.07 15.25
CA ARG A 114 0.59 9.19 16.30
C ARG A 114 1.51 8.01 16.60
N GLN A 115 2.03 7.34 15.58
CA GLN A 115 2.97 6.22 15.77
C GLN A 115 4.26 6.65 16.47
N ARG A 116 4.80 7.82 16.12
CA ARG A 116 6.02 8.35 16.75
C ARG A 116 5.78 8.65 18.24
N ASN A 117 4.68 9.31 18.57
CA ASN A 117 4.35 9.66 19.96
C ASN A 117 4.08 8.40 20.80
N GLY A 118 3.42 7.39 20.23
CA GLY A 118 3.19 6.11 20.91
C GLY A 118 4.46 5.30 21.18
N ARG A 119 5.52 5.45 20.35
CA ARG A 119 6.83 4.85 20.63
C ARG A 119 7.63 5.61 21.68
N ALA A 120 7.47 6.93 21.76
CA ALA A 120 8.12 7.74 22.78
C ALA A 120 7.52 7.53 24.18
N GLY A 121 6.22 7.21 24.28
CA GLY A 121 5.53 6.94 25.55
C GLY A 121 5.66 5.49 26.07
N GLY A 122 6.22 4.56 25.30
CA GLY A 122 6.40 3.16 25.71
C GLY A 122 7.77 2.85 26.34
N GLY A 123 8.52 3.88 26.70
CA GLY A 123 9.86 3.79 27.29
C GLY A 123 9.92 4.40 28.69
N CYS A 124 8.99 4.03 29.56
CA CYS A 124 9.08 4.18 31.02
C CYS A 124 8.02 3.25 31.62
N ASP A 125 8.42 2.01 31.89
CA ASP A 125 8.01 1.25 33.06
C ASP A 125 8.95 0.03 33.17
N ALA A 126 9.47 -0.15 34.38
CA ALA A 126 10.53 -1.06 34.78
C ALA A 126 10.06 -2.52 34.91
#